data_AF-A0A317WB94-F1
#
_entry.id   AF-A0A317WB94-F1
#
_cell.length_a   1.000
_cell.length_b   1.000
_cell.length_c   1.000
_cell.angle_alpha   90.00
_cell.angle_beta   90.00
_cell.angle_gamma   90.00
#
_symmetry.space_group_name_H-M   'P 1'
#
loop_
_entity.id
_entity.type
_entity.pdbx_description
1 polymer ?
#
loop_
_entity_poly.entity_id
_entity_poly.type
_entity_poly.pdbx_seq_one_letter_code
_entity_poly.pdbx_strand_id
1 'polypeptide(L)' 'MALSSLPFELTRLIVEELEYESEINALARTDRALYQTVNPMLYRHNVQHEDSSALAWAIEHDAIATARKILDAG' A
#
# COMPACT_ATOMS: atom_id res chain seq x y z
N MET A 1 19.28 11.69 7.14
CA MET A 1 18.06 12.01 6.36
C MET A 1 17.08 10.87 6.56
N ALA A 2 15.82 11.17 6.84
CA ALA A 2 14.80 10.13 7.00
C ALA A 2 14.12 9.87 5.67
N LEU A 3 13.79 8.62 5.37
CA LEU A 3 13.11 8.26 4.12
C LEU A 3 11.70 8.91 4.04
N SER A 4 11.08 9.17 5.20
CA SER A 4 9.82 9.89 5.33
C SER A 4 9.86 11.38 5.00
N SER A 5 11.05 11.99 4.85
CA SER A 5 11.17 13.39 4.43
C SER A 5 11.30 13.58 2.92
N LEU A 6 11.23 12.49 2.14
CA LEU A 6 11.27 12.57 0.69
C LEU A 6 9.97 13.19 0.14
N PRO A 7 10.04 13.95 -0.96
CA PRO A 7 8.87 14.32 -1.75
C PRO A 7 8.06 13.09 -2.17
N PHE A 8 6.74 13.27 -2.23
CA PHE A 8 5.79 12.22 -2.59
C PHE A 8 6.15 11.53 -3.92
N GLU A 9 6.61 12.29 -4.91
CA GLU A 9 6.97 11.80 -6.23
C GLU A 9 8.13 10.81 -6.17
N LEU A 10 9.12 11.07 -5.31
CA LEU A 10 10.26 10.17 -5.13
C LEU A 10 9.86 8.92 -4.34
N THR A 11 9.01 9.06 -3.31
CA THR A 11 8.44 7.89 -2.62
C THR A 11 7.65 7.00 -3.57
N ARG A 12 6.86 7.61 -4.47
CA ARG A 12 6.09 6.87 -5.48
C ARG A 12 7.00 6.10 -6.43
N LEU A 13 8.05 6.73 -6.95
CA LEU A 13 9.03 6.04 -7.82
C LEU A 13 9.69 4.86 -7.11
N ILE A 14 10.03 5.00 -5.82
CA ILE A 14 10.58 3.87 -5.04
C ILE A 14 9.57 2.72 -4.98
N VAL A 15 8.30 3.02 -4.71
CA VAL A 15 7.24 2.00 -4.61
C VAL A 15 6.97 1.33 -5.96
N GLU A 16 7.05 2.07 -7.07
CA GLU A 16 6.86 1.53 -8.43
C GLU A 16 7.97 0.56 -8.86
N GLU A 17 9.15 0.62 -8.22
CA GLU A 17 10.26 -0.32 -8.44
C GLU A 17 10.19 -1.57 -7.54
N LEU A 18 9.21 -1.65 -6.63
CA LEU A 18 9.00 -2.84 -5.79
C LEU A 18 8.06 -3.81 -6.52
N GLU A 19 8.51 -5.05 -6.70
CA GLU A 19 7.78 -6.08 -7.44
C GLU A 19 6.71 -6.74 -6.57
N TYR A 20 6.98 -6.92 -5.28
CA TYR A 20 6.11 -7.69 -4.40
C TYR A 20 5.37 -6.79 -3.40
N GLU A 21 4.09 -7.06 -3.19
CA GLU A 21 3.28 -6.38 -2.15
C GLU A 21 3.89 -6.47 -0.75
N SER A 22 4.60 -7.56 -0.48
CA SER A 22 5.31 -7.77 0.78
C SER A 22 6.41 -6.74 1.01
N GLU A 23 7.09 -6.29 -0.05
CA GLU A 23 8.12 -5.25 0.00
C GLU A 23 7.49 -3.89 0.24
N ILE A 24 6.40 -3.58 -0.47
CA ILE A 24 5.65 -2.33 -0.31
C ILE A 24 5.09 -2.23 1.13
N ASN A 25 4.53 -3.32 1.64
CA ASN A 25 4.04 -3.39 3.01
C ASN A 25 5.17 -3.30 4.04
N ALA A 26 6.31 -3.94 3.80
CA ALA A 26 7.49 -3.82 4.66
C ALA A 26 7.94 -2.35 4.76
N LEU A 27 8.02 -1.65 3.62
CA LEU A 27 8.35 -0.23 3.55
C LEU A 27 7.35 0.63 4.33
N ALA A 28 6.04 0.42 4.11
CA ALA A 28 4.98 1.15 4.81
C ALA A 28 5.07 1.01 6.33
N ARG A 29 5.51 -0.15 6.84
CA ARG A 29 5.57 -0.43 8.28
C ARG A 29 6.82 0.11 8.99
N THR A 30 7.77 0.71 8.26
CA THR A 30 9.01 1.22 8.86
C THR A 30 8.83 2.52 9.66
N ASP A 31 7.91 3.38 9.26
CA ASP A 31 7.67 4.69 9.87
C ASP A 31 6.21 5.12 9.73
N ARG A 32 5.70 5.90 10.67
CA ARG A 32 4.28 6.32 10.67
C ARG A 32 3.94 7.22 9.48
N ALA A 33 4.84 8.10 9.05
CA ALA A 33 4.60 8.95 7.88
C ALA A 33 4.68 8.13 6.59
N LEU A 34 5.62 7.18 6.51
CA LEU A 34 5.65 6.23 5.39
C LEU A 34 4.40 5.36 5.34
N TYR A 35 3.88 4.91 6.48
CA TYR A 35 2.62 4.18 6.53
C TYR A 35 1.49 5.00 5.92
N GLN A 36 1.38 6.28 6.27
CA GLN A 36 0.32 7.15 5.73
C GLN A 36 0.43 7.35 4.21
N THR A 37 1.65 7.42 3.68
CA THR A 37 1.89 7.69 2.25
C THR A 37 1.89 6.42 1.39
N VAL A 38 2.52 5.35 1.85
CA VAL A 38 2.75 4.10 1.09
C VAL A 38 1.59 3.12 1.22
N ASN A 39 0.89 3.08 2.35
CA ASN A 39 -0.22 2.14 2.55
C ASN A 39 -1.37 2.34 1.53
N PRO A 40 -1.73 3.57 1.09
CA PRO A 40 -2.65 3.75 -0.03
C PRO A 40 -2.08 3.24 -1.37
N MET A 41 -0.77 3.35 -1.60
CA MET A 41 -0.12 2.84 -2.81
C MET A 41 -0.13 1.32 -2.87
N LEU A 42 0.05 0.65 -1.72
CA LEU A 42 -0.06 -0.80 -1.58
C LEU A 42 -1.42 -1.31 -2.10
N TYR A 43 -2.53 -0.69 -1.69
CA TYR A 43 -3.84 -1.14 -2.16
C TYR A 43 -4.08 -0.83 -3.64
N ARG A 44 -3.57 0.29 -4.15
CA ARG A 44 -3.61 0.57 -5.60
C ARG A 44 -2.85 -0.49 -6.39
N HIS A 45 -1.68 -0.90 -5.88
CA HIS A 45 -0.91 -1.97 -6.49
C HIS A 45 -1.70 -3.29 -6.53
N ASN A 46 -2.35 -3.67 -5.42
CA ASN A 46 -3.18 -4.88 -5.37
C ASN A 46 -4.34 -4.86 -6.38
N VAL A 47 -5.01 -3.72 -6.50
CA VAL A 47 -6.11 -3.54 -7.46
C VAL A 47 -5.62 -3.65 -8.91
N GLN A 48 -4.40 -3.17 -9.19
CA GLN A 48 -3.85 -3.13 -10.56
C GLN A 48 -3.17 -4.42 -11.02
N HIS A 49 -2.51 -5.15 -10.11
CA HIS A 49 -1.61 -6.26 -10.48
C HIS A 49 -2.04 -7.61 -9.91
N GLU A 50 -2.84 -7.62 -8.84
CA GLU A 50 -3.16 -8.84 -8.06
C GLU A 50 -4.67 -9.12 -8.02
N ASP A 51 -5.41 -8.67 -9.05
CA ASP A 51 -6.86 -8.87 -9.23
C ASP A 51 -7.70 -8.53 -7.98
N SER A 52 -7.27 -7.54 -7.19
CA SER A 52 -7.91 -7.18 -5.93
C SER A 52 -8.01 -8.34 -4.93
N SER A 53 -7.06 -9.28 -4.95
CA SER A 53 -7.01 -10.45 -4.05
C SER A 53 -7.07 -10.07 -2.56
N ALA A 54 -6.52 -8.90 -2.18
CA ALA A 54 -6.60 -8.40 -0.81
C ALA A 54 -8.02 -8.03 -0.40
N LEU A 55 -8.91 -7.71 -1.35
CA LEU A 55 -10.32 -7.42 -1.06
C LEU A 55 -11.05 -8.71 -0.67
N ALA A 56 -10.82 -9.81 -1.40
CA ALA A 56 -11.39 -11.10 -1.06
C ALA A 56 -10.93 -11.54 0.34
N TRP A 57 -9.64 -11.45 0.62
CA TRP A 57 -9.09 -11.72 1.95
C TRP A 57 -9.75 -10.85 3.03
N ALA A 58 -9.93 -9.55 2.77
CA ALA A 58 -10.53 -8.63 3.73
C ALA A 58 -12.00 -8.97 4.02
N ILE A 59 -12.77 -9.42 3.02
CA ILE A 59 -14.16 -9.88 3.18
C ILE A 59 -14.21 -11.16 4.01
N GLU A 60 -13.37 -12.14 3.69
CA GLU A 60 -13.31 -13.43 4.41
C GLU A 60 -12.99 -13.29 5.90
N HIS A 61 -12.19 -12.27 6.25
CA HIS A 61 -11.71 -12.05 7.61
C HIS A 61 -12.44 -10.91 8.36
N ASP A 62 -13.56 -10.41 7.82
CA ASP A 62 -14.33 -9.28 8.37
C ASP A 62 -13.47 -8.01 8.63
N ALA A 63 -12.43 -7.81 7.82
CA ALA A 63 -11.51 -6.68 7.92
C ALA A 63 -12.07 -5.45 7.20
N ILE A 64 -13.20 -4.93 7.67
CA ILE A 64 -13.99 -3.84 7.05
C ILE A 64 -13.12 -2.60 6.76
N ALA A 65 -12.23 -2.24 7.69
CA ALA A 65 -11.34 -1.10 7.52
C ALA A 65 -10.37 -1.28 6.34
N THR A 66 -9.89 -2.50 6.11
CA THR A 66 -9.01 -2.84 4.99
C THR A 66 -9.81 -2.86 3.68
N ALA A 67 -10.98 -3.50 3.67
CA ALA A 67 -11.86 -3.54 2.52
C ALA A 67 -12.23 -2.12 2.04
N ARG A 68 -12.53 -1.20 2.97
CA ARG A 68 -12.80 0.21 2.64
C ARG A 68 -11.60 0.89 1.97
N LYS A 69 -10.39 0.71 2.49
CA LYS A 69 -9.19 1.32 1.89
C LYS A 69 -8.91 0.79 0.49
N ILE A 70 -9.23 -0.49 0.23
CA ILE A 70 -9.09 -1.09 -1.11
C ILE A 70 -10.12 -0.49 -2.06
N LEU A 71 -11.38 -0.36 -1.63
CA LEU A 71 -12.43 0.29 -2.43
C LEU A 71 -12.16 1.77 -2.69
N ASP A 72 -11.57 2.50 -1.73
CA ASP A 72 -11.19 3.90 -1.92
C ASP A 72 -9.97 4.06 -2.87
N ALA A 73 -9.25 2.96 -3.14
CA ALA A 73 -8.07 2.95 -4.01
C ALA A 73 -8.41 2.73 -5.49
N GLY A 74 -9.60 2.23 -5.82
CA GLY A 74 -10.07 1.96 -7.19
C GLY A 74 -11.54 1.58 -7.27
#